data_AF-A0A952C2R3-F1
#
_entry.id   AF-A0A952C2R3-F1
#
_cell.length_a   1.000
_cell.length_b   1.000
_cell.length_c   1.000
_cell.angle_alpha   90.00
_cell.angle_beta   90.00
_cell.angle_gamma   90.00
#
_symmetry.space_group_name_H-M   'P 1'
#
loop_
_entity.id
_entity.type
_entity.pdbx_description
1 polymer ?
#
loop_
_entity_poly.entity_id
_entity_poly.type
_entity_poly.pdbx_seq_one_letter_code
_entity_poly.pdbx_strand_id
1 'polypeptide(L)'
;MAFLMEAAAIVGLFVVRLGIPLAITILITWWLRSLDRRWQAEAAALRANAAVAAGTLASNTVAAPEAAEQPCWEYRQCSESRRAVCAACRWHDLPCWMARLRTEGQLPAACYGCRYFRPHTPLQQPAS
;
A
#
# COMPACT_ATOMS: atom_id res chain seq x y z
N MET A 1 13.85 39.05 -45.00
CA MET A 1 14.16 37.64 -44.68
C MET A 1 15.24 37.51 -43.60
N ALA A 2 16.35 38.26 -43.66
CA ALA A 2 17.42 38.20 -42.64
C ALA A 2 16.93 38.42 -41.19
N PHE A 3 16.13 39.46 -40.93
CA PHE A 3 15.55 39.74 -39.61
C PHE A 3 14.69 38.60 -39.03
N LEU A 4 13.94 37.88 -39.87
CA LEU A 4 13.13 36.75 -39.44
C LEU A 4 14.00 35.56 -39.02
N MET A 5 15.13 35.35 -39.71
CA MET A 5 16.07 34.28 -39.35
C MET A 5 16.84 34.59 -38.06
N GLU A 6 17.25 35.84 -37.85
CA GLU A 6 17.92 36.24 -36.61
C GLU A 6 16.98 36.18 -35.41
N ALA A 7 15.75 36.67 -35.56
CA ALA A 7 14.72 36.52 -34.52
C ALA A 7 14.45 35.05 -34.20
N ALA A 8 14.35 34.18 -35.21
CA ALA A 8 14.18 32.74 -35.03
C ALA A 8 15.38 32.10 -34.31
N ALA A 9 16.61 32.52 -34.62
CA ALA A 9 17.81 32.01 -33.96
C ALA A 9 17.87 32.40 -32.48
N ILE A 10 17.52 33.65 -32.14
CA ILE A 10 17.50 34.14 -30.76
C ILE A 10 16.41 33.42 -29.96
N VAL A 11 15.19 33.31 -30.52
CA VAL A 11 14.07 32.60 -29.88
C VAL A 11 14.40 31.11 -29.71
N GLY A 12 14.98 30.48 -30.73
CA GLY A 12 15.40 29.09 -30.67
C GLY A 12 16.42 28.83 -29.57
N LEU A 13 17.45 29.68 -29.44
CA LEU A 13 18.44 29.58 -28.38
C LEU A 13 17.82 29.76 -26.99
N PHE A 14 16.86 30.68 -26.87
CA PHE A 14 16.15 30.93 -25.62
C PHE A 14 15.27 29.75 -25.20
N VAL A 15 14.53 29.16 -26.16
CA VAL A 15 13.73 27.94 -25.93
C VAL A 15 14.63 26.74 -25.61
N VAL A 16 15.77 26.60 -26.26
CA VAL A 16 16.74 25.54 -25.92
C VAL A 16 17.29 25.74 -24.51
N ARG A 17 17.63 26.97 -24.11
CA ARG A 17 18.17 27.23 -22.77
C ARG A 17 17.16 27.23 -21.64
N LEU A 18 15.88 27.52 -21.89
CA LEU A 18 14.85 27.55 -20.85
C LEU A 18 13.91 26.35 -20.92
N GLY A 19 13.51 25.96 -22.13
CA GLY A 19 12.64 24.82 -22.36
C GLY A 19 13.29 23.51 -21.98
N ILE A 20 14.58 23.29 -22.29
CA ILE A 20 15.28 22.06 -21.89
C ILE A 20 15.35 21.91 -20.36
N PRO A 21 15.84 22.90 -19.57
CA PRO A 21 15.86 22.74 -18.11
C PRO A 21 14.45 22.65 -17.50
N LEU A 22 13.44 23.34 -18.05
CA LEU A 22 12.05 23.13 -17.59
C LEU A 22 11.55 21.72 -17.90
N ALA A 23 11.78 21.22 -19.11
CA ALA A 23 11.35 19.88 -19.51
C ALA A 23 12.01 18.81 -18.64
N ILE A 24 13.32 18.95 -18.36
CA ILE A 24 14.07 18.04 -17.48
C ILE A 24 13.50 18.07 -16.06
N THR A 25 13.29 19.25 -15.47
CA THR A 25 12.76 19.35 -14.11
C THR A 25 11.34 18.79 -13.99
N ILE A 26 10.48 19.03 -14.99
CA ILE A 26 9.14 18.45 -15.06
C ILE A 26 9.22 16.92 -15.14
N LEU A 27 10.07 16.38 -16.02
CA LEU A 27 10.26 14.95 -16.20
C LEU A 27 10.73 14.27 -14.91
N ILE A 28 11.74 14.86 -14.24
CA ILE A 28 12.27 14.36 -12.97
C ILE A 28 11.18 14.40 -11.89
N THR A 29 10.44 15.51 -11.78
CA THR A 29 9.37 15.64 -10.79
C THR A 29 8.26 14.63 -11.02
N TRP A 30 7.89 14.38 -12.28
CA TRP A 30 6.89 13.39 -12.64
C TRP A 30 7.35 11.97 -12.29
N TRP A 31 8.62 11.66 -12.59
CA TRP A 31 9.21 10.36 -12.28
C TRP A 31 9.31 10.13 -10.76
N LEU A 32 9.78 11.12 -10.00
CA LEU A 32 9.82 11.07 -8.55
C LEU A 32 8.43 10.91 -7.93
N ARG A 33 7.42 11.62 -8.45
CA ARG A 33 6.02 11.44 -8.01
C ARG A 33 5.51 10.03 -8.24
N SER A 34 5.90 9.38 -9.34
CA SER A 34 5.50 8.00 -9.61
C SER A 34 6.09 7.03 -8.57
N LEU A 35 7.36 7.23 -8.22
CA LEU A 35 8.03 6.44 -7.17
C LEU A 35 7.46 6.73 -5.79
N ASP A 36 7.22 8.00 -5.47
CA ASP A 36 6.65 8.42 -4.19
C ASP A 36 5.26 7.82 -3.96
N ARG A 37 4.42 7.71 -5.01
CA ARG A 37 3.11 7.04 -4.90
C ARG A 37 3.21 5.60 -4.42
N ARG A 38 4.27 4.86 -4.80
CA ARG A 38 4.47 3.48 -4.33
C ARG A 38 4.89 3.45 -2.86
N TRP A 39 5.78 4.35 -2.45
CA TRP A 39 6.25 4.42 -1.05
C TRP A 39 5.21 4.99 -0.08
N GLN A 40 4.37 5.93 -0.53
CA GLN A 40 3.24 6.44 0.26
C GLN A 40 2.25 5.32 0.58
N ALA A 41 2.04 4.37 -0.36
CA ALA A 41 1.20 3.21 -0.13
C ALA A 41 1.78 2.29 0.96
N GLU A 42 3.10 2.09 0.97
CA GLU A 42 3.79 1.30 2.00
C GLU A 42 3.79 2.00 3.37
N ALA A 43 4.03 3.32 3.41
CA ALA A 43 3.99 4.10 4.63
C ALA A 43 2.59 4.18 5.24
N ALA A 44 1.54 4.27 4.40
CA ALA A 44 0.15 4.21 4.85
C ALA A 44 -0.17 2.85 5.48
N ALA A 45 0.29 1.75 4.90
CA ALA A 45 0.11 0.40 5.46
C ALA A 45 0.81 0.26 6.82
N LEU A 46 2.02 0.78 6.98
CA LEU A 46 2.74 0.78 8.26
C LEU A 46 2.02 1.61 9.33
N ARG A 47 1.53 2.80 8.98
CA ARG A 47 0.78 3.67 9.91
C ARG A 47 -0.55 3.04 10.35
N ALA A 48 -1.27 2.40 9.44
CA ALA A 48 -2.50 1.67 9.74
C ALA A 48 -2.28 0.51 10.71
N ASN A 49 -1.25 -0.29 10.45
CA ASN A 49 -0.86 -1.38 11.34
C ASN A 49 -0.44 -0.85 12.72
N ALA A 50 0.30 0.25 12.77
CA ALA A 50 0.67 0.91 14.02
C ALA A 50 -0.56 1.46 14.78
N ALA A 51 -1.54 2.01 14.07
CA ALA A 51 -2.77 2.55 14.67
C ALA A 51 -3.68 1.44 15.25
N VAL A 52 -3.77 0.28 14.61
CA VAL A 52 -4.45 -0.92 15.15
C VAL A 52 -3.66 -1.50 16.33
N ALA A 53 -2.33 -1.50 16.27
CA ALA A 53 -1.48 -1.94 17.38
C ALA A 53 -1.61 -1.00 18.60
N ALA A 54 -1.74 0.31 18.36
CA ALA A 54 -1.96 1.33 19.37
C ALA A 54 -3.43 1.37 19.89
N GLY A 55 -4.33 0.55 19.36
CA GLY A 55 -5.74 0.51 19.75
C GLY A 55 -6.56 1.73 19.31
N THR A 56 -6.01 2.58 18.45
CA THR A 56 -6.67 3.79 17.94
C THR A 56 -7.62 3.51 16.77
N LEU A 57 -7.43 2.39 16.07
CA LEU A 57 -8.32 1.89 15.03
C LEU A 57 -8.78 0.47 15.37
N ALA A 58 -10.07 0.19 15.16
CA ALA A 58 -10.63 -1.14 15.37
C ALA A 58 -10.15 -2.11 14.29
N SER A 59 -9.78 -3.33 14.68
CA SER A 59 -9.24 -4.37 13.78
C SER A 59 -10.18 -4.75 12.64
N ASN A 60 -11.48 -4.58 12.82
CA ASN A 60 -12.51 -4.82 11.81
C ASN A 60 -12.48 -3.80 10.65
N THR A 61 -11.89 -2.62 10.83
CA THR A 61 -11.75 -1.60 9.77
C THR A 61 -10.58 -1.87 8.81
N VAL A 62 -9.66 -2.75 9.20
CA VAL A 62 -8.45 -3.13 8.44
C VAL A 62 -8.50 -4.60 8.00
N ALA A 63 -9.53 -5.35 8.40
CA ALA A 63 -9.75 -6.71 7.96
C ALA A 63 -10.23 -6.75 6.49
N ALA A 64 -9.80 -7.76 5.74
CA ALA A 64 -10.40 -8.07 4.45
C ALA A 64 -11.91 -8.37 4.65
N PRO A 65 -12.80 -7.90 3.76
CA PRO A 65 -14.23 -8.20 3.88
C PRO A 65 -14.50 -9.71 3.89
N GLU A 66 -13.67 -10.49 3.20
CA GLU A 66 -13.75 -11.95 3.19
C GLU A 66 -13.46 -12.60 4.56
N ALA A 67 -12.70 -11.91 5.44
CA ALA A 67 -12.44 -12.33 6.82
C ALA A 67 -13.62 -12.03 7.76
N ALA A 68 -14.50 -11.10 7.38
CA ALA A 68 -15.71 -10.79 8.12
C ALA A 68 -16.85 -11.80 7.82
N GLU A 69 -16.89 -12.34 6.59
CA GLU A 69 -17.92 -13.30 6.18
C GLU A 69 -17.62 -14.75 6.60
N GLN A 70 -16.35 -15.20 6.51
CA GLN A 70 -16.00 -16.58 6.81
C GLN A 70 -14.67 -16.69 7.56
N PRO A 71 -14.65 -17.43 8.70
CA PRO A 71 -13.44 -17.60 9.46
C PRO A 71 -12.41 -18.47 8.72
N CYS A 72 -11.13 -18.21 8.95
CA CYS A 72 -10.05 -18.83 8.19
C CYS A 72 -9.99 -20.37 8.29
N TRP A 73 -10.51 -20.95 9.38
CA TRP A 73 -10.47 -22.41 9.62
C TRP A 73 -11.51 -23.16 8.78
N GLU A 74 -12.61 -22.52 8.41
CA GLU A 74 -13.61 -23.09 7.50
C GLU A 74 -13.08 -23.12 6.07
N TYR A 75 -12.53 -22.00 5.61
CA TYR A 75 -11.91 -21.93 4.28
C TYR A 75 -10.70 -22.85 4.11
N ARG A 76 -9.82 -22.94 5.12
CA ARG A 76 -8.65 -23.84 5.09
C ARG A 76 -8.98 -25.27 5.49
N GLN A 77 -10.24 -25.58 5.79
CA GLN A 77 -10.71 -26.90 6.23
C GLN A 77 -9.80 -27.47 7.34
N CYS A 78 -9.49 -26.63 8.34
CA CYS A 78 -8.59 -27.01 9.41
C CYS A 78 -9.26 -28.07 10.31
N SER A 79 -8.54 -29.17 10.54
CA SER A 79 -8.92 -30.20 11.53
C SER A 79 -8.95 -29.61 12.94
N GLU A 80 -9.75 -30.21 13.82
CA GLU A 80 -9.90 -29.78 15.21
C GLU A 80 -8.55 -29.75 15.97
N SER A 81 -7.67 -30.70 15.67
CA SER A 81 -6.28 -30.72 16.17
C SER A 81 -5.47 -29.48 15.78
N ARG A 82 -5.64 -28.96 14.55
CA ARG A 82 -5.00 -27.71 14.12
C ARG A 82 -5.67 -26.49 14.72
N ARG A 83 -6.99 -26.53 14.96
CA ARG A 83 -7.72 -25.42 15.59
C ARG A 83 -7.27 -25.18 17.03
N ALA A 84 -6.99 -26.24 17.79
CA ALA A 84 -6.52 -26.15 19.17
C ALA A 84 -5.14 -25.45 19.28
N VAL A 85 -4.26 -25.68 18.31
CA VAL A 85 -2.88 -25.14 18.30
C VAL A 85 -2.81 -23.77 17.61
N CYS A 86 -3.74 -23.47 16.71
CA CYS A 86 -3.69 -22.25 15.91
C CYS A 86 -4.16 -21.03 16.70
N ALA A 87 -3.26 -20.07 16.91
CA ALA A 87 -3.59 -18.78 17.53
C ALA A 87 -4.72 -18.05 16.81
N ALA A 88 -4.82 -18.15 15.48
CA ALA A 88 -5.89 -17.52 14.71
C ALA A 88 -7.29 -18.07 15.00
N CYS A 89 -7.42 -19.30 15.50
CA CYS A 89 -8.73 -19.87 15.86
C CYS A 89 -9.20 -19.39 17.24
N ARG A 90 -8.32 -18.78 18.03
CA ARG A 90 -8.63 -18.27 19.37
C ARG A 90 -9.18 -16.83 19.36
N TRP A 91 -8.95 -16.10 18.26
CA TRP A 91 -9.29 -14.69 18.11
C TRP A 91 -10.15 -14.50 16.87
N HIS A 92 -11.48 -14.47 17.04
CA HIS A 92 -12.42 -14.29 15.93
C HIS A 92 -12.50 -12.83 15.45
N ASP A 93 -12.19 -11.87 16.34
CA ASP A 93 -12.25 -10.43 16.07
C ASP A 93 -11.01 -9.88 15.33
N LEU A 94 -10.02 -10.74 15.12
CA LEU A 94 -8.73 -10.39 14.54
C LEU A 94 -8.50 -11.25 13.28
N PRO A 95 -8.05 -10.67 12.17
CA PRO A 95 -7.70 -11.44 10.99
C PRO A 95 -6.58 -12.44 11.33
N CYS A 96 -6.66 -13.62 10.71
CA CYS A 96 -5.84 -14.78 11.08
C CYS A 96 -4.33 -14.51 11.04
N TRP A 97 -3.86 -13.68 10.12
CA TRP A 97 -2.46 -13.31 10.00
C TRP A 97 -1.98 -12.45 11.18
N MET A 98 -2.85 -11.58 11.71
CA MET A 98 -2.54 -10.65 12.78
C MET A 98 -2.58 -11.34 14.15
N ALA A 99 -3.51 -12.29 14.33
CA ALA A 99 -3.52 -13.18 15.49
C ALA A 99 -2.25 -14.05 15.57
N ARG A 100 -1.78 -14.57 14.43
CA ARG A 100 -0.50 -15.31 14.35
C ARG A 100 0.70 -14.41 14.56
N LEU A 101 0.73 -13.21 13.97
CA LEU A 101 1.83 -12.28 14.18
C LEU A 101 1.98 -11.86 15.65
N ARG A 102 0.87 -11.65 16.38
CA ARG A 102 0.90 -11.31 17.82
C ARG A 102 1.40 -12.45 18.71
N THR A 103 1.20 -13.70 18.30
CA THR A 103 1.53 -14.88 19.12
C THR A 103 2.86 -15.50 18.76
N GLU A 104 3.17 -15.58 17.47
CA GLU A 104 4.39 -16.18 16.92
C GLU A 104 5.50 -15.14 16.73
N GLY A 105 5.19 -13.83 16.74
CA GLY A 105 6.14 -12.74 16.54
C GLY A 105 6.68 -12.61 15.11
N GLN A 106 6.49 -13.63 14.28
CA GLN A 106 6.85 -13.67 12.87
C GLN A 106 5.69 -14.22 12.04
N LEU A 107 5.61 -13.76 10.79
CA LEU A 107 4.59 -14.23 9.87
C LEU A 107 5.11 -15.44 9.08
N PRO A 108 4.45 -16.62 9.17
CA PRO A 108 4.89 -17.80 8.43
C PRO A 108 4.67 -17.64 6.93
N ALA A 109 5.53 -18.29 6.14
CA ALA A 109 5.51 -18.26 4.66
C ALA A 109 4.10 -18.53 4.08
N ALA A 110 3.35 -19.45 4.69
CA ALA A 110 1.99 -19.82 4.31
C ALA A 110 0.92 -18.72 4.45
N CYS A 111 1.24 -17.60 5.11
CA CYS A 111 0.38 -16.43 5.19
C CYS A 111 0.56 -15.49 3.99
N TYR A 112 1.77 -15.33 3.44
CA TYR A 112 2.02 -14.39 2.32
C TYR A 112 1.25 -14.75 1.05
N GLY A 113 0.96 -16.03 0.81
CA GLY A 113 0.14 -16.50 -0.31
C GLY A 113 -1.33 -16.74 0.03
N CYS A 114 -1.79 -16.34 1.23
CA CYS A 114 -3.14 -16.63 1.69
C CYS A 114 -4.14 -15.58 1.19
N ARG A 115 -5.33 -15.99 0.74
CA ARG A 115 -6.43 -15.07 0.37
C ARG A 115 -6.81 -14.08 1.48
N TYR A 116 -6.70 -14.50 2.74
CA TYR A 116 -6.97 -13.65 3.92
C TYR A 116 -5.84 -12.68 4.25
N PHE A 117 -4.68 -12.85 3.61
CA PHE A 117 -3.58 -11.91 3.70
C PHE A 117 -3.82 -10.79 2.69
N ARG A 118 -4.67 -9.84 3.09
CA ARG A 118 -4.63 -8.50 2.51
C ARG A 118 -4.01 -7.56 3.52
N PRO A 119 -2.84 -6.98 3.25
CA PRO A 119 -2.51 -5.69 3.82
C PRO A 119 -3.46 -4.67 3.17
N HIS A 120 -4.71 -4.58 3.64
CA HIS A 120 -5.56 -3.49 3.23
C HIS A 120 -4.95 -2.21 3.79
N THR A 121 -4.34 -1.43 2.89
CA THR A 121 -4.19 0.01 3.03
C THR A 121 -5.57 0.58 3.37
N PRO A 122 -5.79 1.14 4.58
CA PRO A 122 -7.01 1.87 4.81
C PRO A 122 -6.87 3.25 4.17
N LEU A 123 -7.98 3.71 3.58
CA LEU A 123 -8.26 5.07 3.11
C LEU A 123 -7.76 5.43 1.70
N GLN A 124 -8.48 4.95 0.70
CA GLN A 124 -8.76 5.76 -0.48
C GLN A 124 -10.24 6.17 -0.45
N GLN A 125 -10.52 7.22 0.33
CA GLN A 125 -11.75 8.03 0.21
C GLN A 125 -11.33 9.51 0.19
N PRO A 126 -11.33 10.16 -0.98
CA PRO A 126 -11.66 11.57 -1.07
C PRO A 126 -13.15 11.72 -1.38
N ALA A 127 -13.82 12.48 -0.51
CA ALA A 127 -15.18 12.93 -0.65
C ALA A 127 -15.41 13.66 -1.98
N SER A 128 -16.58 13.46 -2.58
CA SER A 128 -17.20 14.35 -3.56
C SER A 128 -18.67 14.51 -3.20
#